data_AF-A0A413QWG6-F1
#
_entry.id   AF-A0A413QWG6-F1
#
_cell.length_a   1.000
_cell.length_b   1.000
_cell.length_c   1.000
_cell.angle_alpha   90.00
_cell.angle_beta   90.00
_cell.angle_gamma   90.00
#
_symmetry.space_group_name_H-M   'P 1'
#
loop_
_entity.id
_entity.type
_entity.pdbx_description
1 polymer ?
#
loop_
_entity_poly.entity_id
_entity_poly.type
_entity_poly.pdbx_seq_one_letter_code
_entity_poly.pdbx_strand_id
1 'polypeptide(L)'
;MQIGDKVKIISYRSSRLEGLSGVITREYKGIFGVMVEGHKNHNSQYGCYWLRKDQIILFGIEESEDEEMFGDYKTVQVSFLNDNEKEQVCMSKYAMYDNFEVGDVVVVKTGHHGLAVAKIASIDDTVSRVANGREIITKVDMGTYKNRVASRKRVSELKTAMDVRINKLQRMVVLEMFSEKDPEMKALLDEYKALTEQKGEVQKDGE
;
A
#
# COMPACT_ATOMS: atom_id res chain seq x y z
N MET A 1 -26.12 -21.99 -6.98
CA MET A 1 -27.34 -21.25 -7.32
C MET A 1 -28.43 -22.26 -7.58
N GLN A 2 -29.16 -22.52 -6.52
CA GLN A 2 -30.30 -23.42 -6.43
C GLN A 2 -31.38 -22.75 -5.56
N ILE A 3 -32.59 -23.30 -5.58
CA ILE A 3 -33.67 -22.85 -4.71
C ILE A 3 -33.24 -23.00 -3.24
N GLY A 4 -33.44 -21.94 -2.45
CA GLY A 4 -33.00 -21.82 -1.07
C GLY A 4 -31.74 -20.97 -0.88
N ASP A 5 -30.95 -20.75 -1.94
CA ASP A 5 -29.72 -19.95 -1.83
C ASP A 5 -30.04 -18.47 -1.56
N LYS A 6 -29.34 -17.87 -0.59
CA LYS A 6 -29.30 -16.41 -0.44
C LYS A 6 -28.44 -15.82 -1.55
N VAL A 7 -28.88 -14.70 -2.12
CA VAL A 7 -28.23 -14.02 -3.23
C VAL A 7 -28.27 -12.50 -3.06
N LYS A 8 -27.24 -11.81 -3.55
CA LYS A 8 -27.19 -10.35 -3.66
C LYS A 8 -27.49 -9.95 -5.10
N ILE A 9 -28.33 -8.95 -5.27
CA ILE A 9 -28.65 -8.38 -6.58
C ILE A 9 -27.55 -7.39 -6.95
N ILE A 10 -26.86 -7.63 -8.06
CA ILE A 10 -25.77 -6.76 -8.55
C ILE A 10 -26.33 -5.72 -9.51
N SER A 11 -27.25 -6.15 -10.38
CA SER A 11 -27.82 -5.27 -11.39
C SER A 11 -29.28 -5.59 -11.62
N TYR A 12 -30.11 -4.56 -11.65
CA TYR A 12 -31.52 -4.68 -12.01
C TYR A 12 -32.00 -3.47 -12.80
N ARG A 13 -33.10 -3.62 -13.55
CA ARG A 13 -33.69 -2.52 -14.35
C ARG A 13 -34.00 -1.26 -13.53
N SER A 14 -34.12 -1.40 -12.20
CA SER A 14 -34.19 -0.28 -11.25
C SER A 14 -33.08 -0.42 -10.22
N SER A 15 -32.26 0.62 -10.08
CA SER A 15 -31.17 0.71 -9.10
C SER A 15 -31.63 0.59 -7.65
N ARG A 16 -32.93 0.67 -7.38
CA ARG A 16 -33.52 0.52 -6.03
C ARG A 16 -33.36 -0.87 -5.43
N LEU A 17 -33.09 -1.89 -6.25
CA LEU A 17 -32.89 -3.26 -5.79
C LEU A 17 -31.42 -3.69 -5.84
N GLU A 18 -30.53 -2.88 -6.42
CA GLU A 18 -29.11 -3.17 -6.47
C GLU A 18 -28.53 -3.08 -5.06
N GLY A 19 -27.73 -4.09 -4.69
CA GLY A 19 -27.14 -4.21 -3.36
C GLY A 19 -28.02 -4.91 -2.33
N LEU A 20 -29.32 -5.12 -2.61
CA LEU A 20 -30.21 -5.86 -1.72
C LEU A 20 -29.97 -7.37 -1.81
N SER A 21 -30.20 -8.03 -0.68
CA SER A 21 -30.15 -9.49 -0.56
C SER A 21 -31.54 -10.10 -0.60
N GLY A 22 -31.64 -11.29 -1.17
CA GLY A 22 -32.87 -12.06 -1.23
C GLY A 22 -32.59 -13.55 -1.28
N VAL A 23 -33.64 -14.35 -1.30
CA VAL A 23 -33.55 -15.81 -1.36
C VAL A 23 -34.10 -16.29 -2.70
N ILE A 24 -33.38 -17.19 -3.38
CA ILE A 24 -33.91 -17.88 -4.56
C ILE A 24 -35.05 -18.78 -4.10
N THR A 25 -36.26 -18.47 -4.54
CA THR A 25 -37.46 -19.27 -4.22
C THR A 25 -37.89 -20.14 -5.39
N ARG A 26 -37.48 -19.79 -6.61
CA ARG A 26 -37.90 -20.44 -7.85
C ARG A 26 -36.80 -20.40 -8.90
N GLU A 27 -36.83 -21.36 -9.80
CA GLU A 27 -36.03 -21.38 -11.01
C GLU A 27 -36.93 -21.75 -12.20
N TYR A 28 -36.80 -21.02 -13.31
CA TYR A 28 -37.48 -21.34 -14.55
C TYR A 28 -36.58 -21.01 -15.74
N LYS A 29 -36.22 -22.03 -16.53
CA LYS A 29 -35.40 -21.89 -17.75
C LYS A 29 -34.12 -21.07 -17.55
N GLY A 30 -33.41 -21.29 -16.45
CA GLY A 30 -32.15 -20.59 -16.13
C GLY A 30 -32.32 -19.15 -15.61
N ILE A 31 -33.54 -18.75 -15.24
CA ILE A 31 -33.85 -17.49 -14.55
C ILE A 31 -34.30 -17.81 -13.13
N PHE A 32 -33.79 -17.06 -12.17
CA PHE A 32 -34.02 -17.27 -10.74
C PHE A 32 -35.04 -16.26 -10.21
N GLY A 33 -36.07 -16.75 -9.53
CA GLY A 33 -37.05 -15.95 -8.80
C GLY A 33 -36.53 -15.64 -7.40
N VAL A 34 -36.03 -14.42 -7.21
CA VAL A 34 -35.45 -13.94 -5.94
C VAL A 34 -36.50 -13.17 -5.14
N MET A 35 -36.74 -13.60 -3.91
CA MET A 35 -37.60 -12.89 -2.96
C MET A 35 -36.73 -11.99 -2.08
N VAL A 36 -36.99 -10.68 -2.13
CA VAL A 36 -36.23 -9.67 -1.37
C VAL A 36 -37.07 -9.26 -0.17
N GLU A 37 -36.49 -9.31 1.02
CA GLU A 37 -37.18 -8.99 2.27
C GLU A 37 -37.65 -7.53 2.26
N GLY A 38 -38.92 -7.29 2.60
CA GLY A 38 -39.54 -5.95 2.55
C GLY A 38 -39.88 -5.42 1.15
N HIS A 39 -39.46 -6.09 0.07
CA HIS A 39 -39.67 -5.66 -1.31
C HIS A 39 -40.44 -6.73 -2.11
N LYS A 40 -41.77 -6.74 -1.97
CA LYS A 40 -42.63 -7.66 -2.74
C LYS A 40 -42.88 -7.13 -4.15
N ASN A 41 -42.60 -7.95 -5.16
CA ASN A 41 -42.88 -7.62 -6.55
C ASN A 41 -44.36 -7.88 -6.90
N HIS A 42 -45.19 -6.85 -6.89
CA HIS A 42 -46.61 -6.94 -7.25
C HIS A 42 -46.86 -7.33 -8.72
N ASN A 43 -45.86 -7.18 -9.60
CA ASN A 43 -45.95 -7.57 -11.01
C ASN A 43 -45.66 -9.07 -11.24
N SER A 44 -45.37 -9.82 -10.17
CA SER A 44 -45.15 -11.27 -10.21
C SER A 44 -46.22 -11.95 -9.38
N GLN A 45 -46.86 -13.00 -9.92
CA GLN A 45 -47.82 -13.83 -9.18
C GLN A 45 -47.20 -14.46 -7.92
N TYR A 46 -45.87 -14.58 -7.89
CA TYR A 46 -45.13 -15.17 -6.77
C TYR A 46 -44.46 -14.12 -5.87
N GLY A 47 -44.64 -12.83 -6.14
CA GLY A 47 -44.00 -11.76 -5.37
C GLY A 47 -42.49 -11.64 -5.54
N CYS A 48 -41.87 -12.46 -6.40
CA CYS A 48 -40.42 -12.51 -6.62
C CYS A 48 -39.96 -11.66 -7.81
N TYR A 49 -38.68 -11.29 -7.81
CA TYR A 49 -37.98 -10.68 -8.94
C TYR A 49 -37.29 -11.75 -9.77
N TRP A 50 -37.53 -11.76 -11.08
CA TRP A 50 -36.93 -12.72 -11.99
C TRP A 50 -35.60 -12.18 -12.51
N LEU A 51 -34.51 -12.84 -12.12
CA LEU A 51 -33.13 -12.39 -12.34
C LEU A 51 -32.32 -13.49 -13.02
N ARG A 52 -31.44 -13.09 -13.94
CA ARG A 52 -30.48 -14.01 -14.57
C ARG A 52 -29.24 -14.18 -13.71
N LYS A 53 -28.45 -15.23 -14.00
CA LYS A 53 -27.21 -15.55 -13.28
C LYS A 53 -26.19 -14.40 -13.24
N ASP A 54 -26.13 -13.56 -14.27
CA ASP A 54 -25.24 -12.38 -14.35
C ASP A 54 -25.74 -11.19 -13.52
N GLN A 55 -26.98 -11.23 -13.05
CA GLN A 55 -27.62 -10.15 -12.27
C GLN A 55 -27.57 -10.40 -10.76
N ILE A 56 -27.16 -11.58 -10.33
CA ILE A 56 -27.12 -12.01 -8.93
C ILE A 56 -25.82 -12.74 -8.61
N ILE A 57 -25.37 -12.64 -7.37
CA ILE A 57 -24.29 -13.46 -6.80
C ILE A 57 -24.78 -14.18 -5.55
N LEU A 58 -24.19 -15.33 -5.21
CA LEU A 58 -24.49 -16.01 -3.96
C LEU A 58 -24.09 -15.13 -2.77
N PHE A 59 -25.06 -14.82 -1.93
CA PHE A 59 -24.88 -14.15 -0.66
C PHE A 59 -24.62 -15.26 0.36
N GLY A 60 -23.35 -15.65 0.44
CA GLY A 60 -22.94 -16.90 1.06
C GLY A 60 -21.81 -17.64 0.34
N ILE A 61 -21.07 -17.00 -0.57
CA ILE A 61 -19.60 -17.22 -0.53
C ILE A 61 -19.09 -16.38 0.66
N GLU A 62 -19.53 -16.75 1.85
CA GLU A 62 -18.64 -16.75 3.00
C GLU A 62 -17.68 -17.89 2.66
N GLU A 63 -16.46 -17.55 2.24
CA GLU A 63 -15.34 -18.45 2.48
C GLU A 63 -15.46 -18.81 3.95
N SER A 64 -15.82 -20.06 4.24
CA SER A 64 -16.22 -20.53 5.56
C SER A 64 -15.27 -19.98 6.62
N GLU A 65 -15.79 -19.06 7.44
CA GLU A 65 -15.11 -18.26 8.46
C GLU A 65 -14.75 -19.09 9.71
N ASP A 66 -14.35 -20.35 9.54
CA ASP A 66 -13.98 -21.25 10.63
C ASP A 66 -12.72 -22.07 10.29
N GLU A 67 -11.77 -21.49 9.56
CA GLU A 67 -10.40 -22.03 9.56
C GLU A 67 -9.80 -21.78 10.97
N GLU A 68 -10.05 -22.72 11.87
CA GLU A 68 -9.34 -22.83 13.14
C GLU A 68 -7.85 -23.08 12.84
N MET A 69 -7.00 -22.23 13.40
CA MET A 69 -5.56 -22.45 13.34
C MET A 69 -5.19 -23.59 14.28
N PHE A 70 -4.60 -24.65 13.75
CA PHE A 70 -4.16 -25.82 14.53
C PHE A 70 -2.65 -25.78 14.81
N GLY A 71 -2.23 -26.37 15.93
CA GLY A 71 -0.82 -26.51 16.32
C GLY A 71 -0.29 -25.41 17.25
N ASP A 72 0.98 -25.54 17.62
CA ASP A 72 1.68 -24.60 18.52
C ASP A 72 2.20 -23.41 17.71
N TYR A 73 1.36 -22.39 17.53
CA TYR A 73 1.77 -21.11 16.93
C TYR A 73 1.87 -20.01 17.97
N LYS A 74 2.75 -19.04 17.70
CA LYS A 74 2.76 -17.77 18.42
C LYS A 74 1.80 -16.79 17.78
N THR A 75 1.24 -15.89 18.59
CA THR A 75 0.39 -14.82 18.07
C THR A 75 1.22 -13.58 17.79
N VAL A 76 1.02 -12.94 16.64
CA VAL A 76 1.68 -11.66 16.34
C VAL A 76 0.68 -10.62 15.88
N GLN A 77 1.06 -9.36 16.04
CA GLN A 77 0.34 -8.22 15.48
C GLN A 77 1.16 -7.62 14.35
N VAL A 78 0.48 -7.28 13.25
CA VAL A 78 1.11 -6.76 12.04
C VAL A 78 0.56 -5.40 11.68
N SER A 79 1.42 -4.55 11.12
CA SER A 79 1.06 -3.25 10.56
C SER A 79 1.10 -3.35 9.04
N PHE A 80 -0.03 -3.05 8.39
CA PHE A 80 -0.09 -3.02 6.93
C PHE A 80 0.57 -1.75 6.40
N LEU A 81 1.37 -1.91 5.35
CA LEU A 81 2.02 -0.82 4.65
C LEU A 81 1.00 -0.14 3.72
N ASN A 82 -0.01 0.54 4.28
CA ASN A 82 -0.90 1.41 3.52
C ASN A 82 -0.42 2.86 3.64
N ASP A 83 -0.52 3.61 2.54
CA ASP A 83 -0.04 4.99 2.37
C ASP A 83 -0.75 6.06 3.25
N ASN A 84 -1.63 5.66 4.17
CA ASN A 84 -2.27 6.61 5.07
C ASN A 84 -1.44 6.74 6.34
N GLU A 85 -0.91 7.94 6.58
CA GLU A 85 0.00 8.41 7.66
C GLU A 85 -0.47 8.17 9.11
N LYS A 86 -1.47 7.33 9.33
CA LYS A 86 -1.76 6.78 10.64
C LYS A 86 -1.12 5.41 10.64
N GLU A 87 -0.05 5.24 11.41
CA GLU A 87 0.46 3.93 11.87
C GLU A 87 -0.66 3.21 12.63
N GLN A 88 -1.74 2.87 11.95
CA GLN A 88 -2.85 2.12 12.48
C GLN A 88 -2.33 0.69 12.50
N VAL A 89 -1.68 0.37 13.62
CA VAL A 89 -1.40 -1.01 14.01
C VAL A 89 -2.71 -1.73 13.85
N CYS A 90 -2.78 -2.62 12.86
CA CYS A 90 -3.95 -3.44 12.71
C CYS A 90 -3.88 -4.39 13.91
N MET A 91 -4.74 -4.14 14.91
CA MET A 91 -4.90 -4.95 16.12
C MET A 91 -5.28 -6.42 15.83
N SER A 92 -5.34 -6.80 14.56
CA SER A 92 -5.61 -8.15 14.09
C SER A 92 -4.42 -9.04 14.37
N LYS A 93 -4.71 -10.13 15.06
CA LYS A 93 -3.77 -11.20 15.42
C LYS A 93 -3.57 -12.15 14.24
N TYR A 94 -2.33 -12.56 14.03
CA TYR A 94 -1.91 -13.52 13.01
C TYR A 94 -1.16 -14.67 13.69
N ALA A 95 -1.33 -15.88 13.16
CA ALA A 95 -0.58 -17.05 13.58
C ALA A 95 0.83 -17.02 12.99
N MET A 96 1.82 -17.32 13.83
CA MET A 96 3.22 -17.40 13.46
C MET A 96 3.74 -18.79 13.82
N TYR A 97 4.02 -19.60 12.80
CA TYR A 97 4.62 -20.93 12.94
C TYR A 97 6.14 -20.89 12.85
N ASP A 98 6.68 -20.03 11.99
CA ASP A 98 8.12 -19.86 11.83
C ASP A 98 8.69 -18.75 12.72
N ASN A 99 10.01 -18.71 12.85
CA ASN A 99 10.69 -17.69 13.64
C ASN A 99 10.86 -16.39 12.82
N PHE A 100 10.15 -15.35 13.21
CA PHE A 100 10.32 -13.98 12.70
C PHE A 100 10.59 -12.99 13.82
N GLU A 101 11.18 -11.84 13.47
CA GLU A 101 11.51 -10.79 14.42
C GLU A 101 10.61 -9.55 14.24
N VAL A 102 10.44 -8.80 15.32
CA VAL A 102 9.74 -7.51 15.27
C VAL A 102 10.45 -6.59 14.28
N GLY A 103 9.69 -6.01 13.37
CA GLY A 103 10.19 -5.14 12.32
C GLY A 103 10.42 -5.83 10.96
N ASP A 104 10.34 -7.15 10.89
CA ASP A 104 10.40 -7.88 9.63
C ASP A 104 9.21 -7.55 8.72
N VAL A 105 9.48 -7.43 7.42
CA VAL A 105 8.45 -7.32 6.39
C VAL A 105 8.08 -8.73 5.94
N VAL A 106 6.81 -9.07 6.02
CA VAL A 106 6.29 -10.41 5.78
C VAL A 106 5.07 -10.40 4.87
N VAL A 107 4.84 -11.50 4.18
CA VAL A 107 3.57 -11.78 3.49
C VAL A 107 2.63 -12.49 4.46
N VAL A 108 1.38 -12.04 4.51
CA VAL A 108 0.34 -12.58 5.38
C VAL A 108 -0.89 -13.02 4.58
N LYS A 109 -1.57 -14.09 5.02
CA LYS A 109 -2.92 -14.44 4.57
C LYS A 109 -3.92 -13.61 5.39
N THR A 110 -4.60 -12.68 4.74
CA THR A 110 -5.68 -11.92 5.35
C THR A 110 -6.97 -12.74 5.34
N GLY A 111 -7.83 -12.55 6.33
CA GLY A 111 -9.03 -13.39 6.47
C GLY A 111 -10.06 -13.25 5.35
N HIS A 112 -10.08 -12.14 4.60
CA HIS A 112 -11.11 -11.87 3.56
C HIS A 112 -10.56 -11.28 2.25
N HIS A 113 -9.26 -10.99 2.17
CA HIS A 113 -8.67 -10.25 1.05
C HIS A 113 -7.47 -10.98 0.42
N GLY A 114 -7.29 -12.26 0.73
CA GLY A 114 -6.17 -13.05 0.21
C GLY A 114 -4.83 -12.60 0.79
N LEU A 115 -3.79 -12.52 -0.03
CA LEU A 115 -2.42 -12.25 0.40
C LEU A 115 -2.11 -10.75 0.46
N ALA A 116 -1.42 -10.32 1.51
CA ALA A 116 -0.98 -8.94 1.68
C ALA A 116 0.43 -8.86 2.27
N VAL A 117 1.07 -7.69 2.15
CA VAL A 117 2.38 -7.40 2.75
C VAL A 117 2.20 -6.55 4.01
N ALA A 118 2.82 -6.98 5.10
CA ALA A 118 2.75 -6.30 6.38
C ALA A 118 4.13 -6.29 7.07
N LYS A 119 4.25 -5.49 8.12
CA LYS A 119 5.42 -5.43 9.00
C LYS A 119 5.04 -5.95 10.37
N ILE A 120 5.86 -6.82 10.98
CA ILE A 120 5.62 -7.32 12.33
C ILE A 120 5.79 -6.16 13.32
N ALA A 121 4.74 -5.88 14.10
CA ALA A 121 4.70 -4.79 15.06
C ALA A 121 5.00 -5.29 16.49
N SER A 122 4.42 -6.42 16.87
CA SER A 122 4.68 -7.08 18.15
C SER A 122 4.47 -8.59 18.06
N ILE A 123 5.12 -9.32 18.96
CA ILE A 123 5.00 -10.76 19.12
C ILE A 123 4.44 -10.99 20.53
N ASP A 124 3.26 -11.60 20.61
CA ASP A 124 2.60 -11.95 21.86
C ASP A 124 2.84 -13.45 22.14
N ASP A 125 3.53 -13.77 23.24
CA ASP A 125 3.75 -15.16 23.66
C ASP A 125 2.50 -15.83 24.25
N THR A 126 1.39 -15.09 24.36
CA THR A 126 0.11 -15.64 24.82
C THR A 126 -0.64 -16.26 23.64
N VAL A 127 -0.94 -17.57 23.72
CA VAL A 127 -1.69 -18.32 22.71
C VAL A 127 -3.14 -17.83 22.73
N SER A 128 -3.40 -16.74 22.03
CA SER A 128 -4.75 -16.26 21.80
C SER A 128 -5.21 -16.74 20.44
N ARG A 129 -6.42 -17.30 20.40
CA ARG A 129 -6.97 -17.95 19.21
C ARG A 129 -6.99 -16.96 18.04
N VAL A 130 -6.33 -17.35 16.95
CA VAL A 130 -6.37 -16.64 15.67
C VAL A 130 -7.51 -17.21 14.84
N ALA A 131 -8.37 -16.33 14.34
CA ALA A 131 -9.54 -16.70 13.53
C ALA A 131 -9.31 -16.38 12.05
N ASN A 132 -10.14 -16.98 11.19
CA ASN A 132 -10.22 -16.72 9.75
C ASN A 132 -8.92 -17.05 9.00
N GLY A 133 -8.20 -18.11 9.38
CA GLY A 133 -7.04 -18.58 8.63
C GLY A 133 -5.88 -17.56 8.53
N ARG A 134 -5.79 -16.61 9.46
CA ARG A 134 -4.80 -15.53 9.41
C ARG A 134 -3.42 -16.03 9.80
N GLU A 135 -2.50 -16.10 8.85
CA GLU A 135 -1.14 -16.57 9.10
C GLU A 135 -0.07 -15.66 8.49
N ILE A 136 1.13 -15.71 9.07
CA ILE A 136 2.36 -15.28 8.40
C ILE A 136 2.85 -16.43 7.51
N ILE A 137 3.16 -16.09 6.26
CA ILE A 137 3.61 -17.07 5.25
C ILE A 137 5.12 -17.03 5.07
N THR A 138 5.69 -15.84 4.81
CA THR A 138 7.12 -15.73 4.51
C THR A 138 7.65 -14.32 4.75
N LYS A 139 8.96 -14.24 5.01
CA LYS A 139 9.71 -12.98 5.04
C LYS A 139 9.93 -12.46 3.63
N VAL A 140 9.85 -11.14 3.47
CA VAL A 140 10.15 -10.42 2.23
C VAL A 140 11.55 -9.83 2.33
N ASP A 141 12.45 -10.25 1.43
CA ASP A 141 13.75 -9.61 1.29
C ASP A 141 13.64 -8.31 0.48
N MET A 142 13.78 -7.18 1.18
CA MET A 142 13.78 -5.84 0.59
C MET A 142 15.20 -5.30 0.33
N GLY A 143 16.26 -6.08 0.56
CA GLY A 143 17.65 -5.64 0.48
C GLY A 143 18.02 -5.11 -0.90
N THR A 144 17.77 -5.90 -1.96
CA THR A 144 18.08 -5.48 -3.34
C THR A 144 17.28 -4.24 -3.75
N TYR A 145 16.03 -4.13 -3.29
CA TYR A 145 15.19 -2.96 -3.57
C TYR A 145 15.74 -1.69 -2.91
N LYS A 146 16.07 -1.75 -1.61
CA LYS A 146 16.66 -0.64 -0.85
C LYS A 146 17.96 -0.15 -1.49
N ASN A 147 18.81 -1.07 -1.95
CA ASN A 147 20.05 -0.74 -2.65
C ASN A 147 19.80 0.03 -3.95
N ARG A 148 18.79 -0.37 -4.75
CA ARG A 148 18.41 0.38 -5.96
C ARG A 148 17.89 1.78 -5.64
N VAL A 149 17.08 1.91 -4.58
CA VAL A 149 16.58 3.22 -4.13
C VAL A 149 17.72 4.13 -3.67
N ALA A 150 18.60 3.64 -2.80
CA ALA A 150 19.75 4.39 -2.30
C ALA A 150 20.69 4.80 -3.44
N SER A 151 20.94 3.90 -4.40
CA SER A 151 21.77 4.20 -5.58
C SER A 151 21.19 5.32 -6.43
N ARG A 152 19.88 5.31 -6.71
CA ARG A 152 19.22 6.40 -7.45
C ARG A 152 19.31 7.74 -6.71
N LYS A 153 19.09 7.73 -5.39
CA LYS A 153 19.24 8.94 -4.56
C LYS A 153 20.67 9.48 -4.66
N ARG A 154 21.67 8.61 -4.52
CA ARG A 154 23.08 9.00 -4.59
C ARG A 154 23.49 9.54 -5.95
N VAL A 155 23.00 8.94 -7.04
CA VAL A 155 23.22 9.44 -8.41
C VAL A 155 22.63 10.84 -8.57
N SER A 156 21.41 11.08 -8.06
CA SER A 156 20.79 12.40 -8.11
C SER A 156 21.60 13.44 -7.34
N GLU A 157 22.02 13.14 -6.10
CA GLU A 157 22.84 14.02 -5.28
C GLU A 157 24.17 14.37 -5.97
N LEU A 158 24.86 13.36 -6.51
CA LEU A 158 26.11 13.54 -7.23
C LEU A 158 25.93 14.41 -8.47
N LYS A 159 24.86 14.18 -9.25
CA LYS A 159 24.55 14.99 -10.42
C LYS A 159 24.34 16.47 -10.05
N THR A 160 23.54 16.73 -9.02
CA THR A 160 23.33 18.11 -8.53
C THR A 160 24.64 18.74 -8.06
N ALA A 161 25.47 18.01 -7.33
CA ALA A 161 26.77 18.52 -6.89
C ALA A 161 27.72 18.83 -8.06
N MET A 162 27.75 17.98 -9.08
CA MET A 162 28.51 18.20 -10.32
C MET A 162 28.01 19.44 -11.06
N ASP A 163 26.70 19.57 -11.26
CA ASP A 163 26.10 20.71 -11.97
C ASP A 163 26.40 22.03 -11.24
N VAL A 164 26.32 22.07 -9.91
CA VAL A 164 26.71 23.24 -9.10
C VAL A 164 28.19 23.57 -9.30
N ARG A 165 29.06 22.56 -9.29
CA ARG A 165 30.51 22.77 -9.47
C ARG A 165 30.85 23.27 -10.87
N ILE A 166 30.25 22.68 -11.90
CA ILE A 166 30.41 23.09 -13.30
C ILE A 166 29.98 24.55 -13.47
N ASN A 167 28.80 24.92 -12.96
CA ASN A 167 28.31 26.29 -13.04
C ASN A 167 29.26 27.29 -12.35
N LYS A 168 29.84 26.94 -11.19
CA LYS A 168 30.83 27.80 -10.52
C LYS A 168 32.08 27.99 -11.37
N LEU A 169 32.61 26.91 -11.94
CA LEU A 169 33.80 26.96 -12.78
C LEU A 169 33.55 27.74 -14.08
N GLN A 170 32.42 27.52 -14.75
CA GLN A 170 32.06 28.27 -15.96
C GLN A 170 31.94 29.77 -15.68
N ARG A 171 31.31 30.17 -14.56
CA ARG A 171 31.24 31.58 -14.16
C ARG A 171 32.62 32.19 -13.94
N MET A 172 33.53 31.47 -13.29
CA MET A 172 34.90 31.95 -13.06
C MET A 172 35.66 32.13 -14.38
N VAL A 173 35.60 31.15 -15.29
CA VAL A 173 36.25 31.25 -16.61
C VAL A 173 35.70 32.43 -17.40
N VAL A 174 34.37 32.64 -17.38
CA VAL A 174 33.74 33.78 -18.05
C VAL A 174 34.22 35.11 -17.45
N LEU A 175 34.30 35.22 -16.13
CA LEU A 175 34.85 36.42 -15.46
C LEU A 175 36.32 36.66 -15.83
N GLU A 176 37.13 35.61 -15.89
CA GLU A 176 38.54 35.70 -16.31
C GLU A 176 38.66 36.17 -17.77
N MET A 177 37.87 35.59 -18.68
CA MET A 177 37.83 36.03 -20.08
C MET A 177 37.43 37.51 -20.24
N PHE A 178 36.51 38.02 -19.41
CA PHE A 178 36.16 39.45 -19.42
C PHE A 178 37.28 40.31 -18.85
N SER A 179 37.95 39.87 -17.78
CA SER A 179 39.08 40.58 -17.18
C SER A 179 40.31 40.70 -18.10
N GLU A 180 40.50 39.76 -19.03
CA GLU A 180 41.54 39.85 -20.05
C GLU A 180 41.27 40.96 -21.08
N LYS A 181 40.00 41.30 -21.30
CA LYS A 181 39.56 42.28 -22.30
C LYS A 181 39.27 43.67 -21.72
N ASP A 182 38.95 43.75 -20.44
CA ASP A 182 38.59 44.98 -19.72
C ASP A 182 39.45 45.17 -18.46
N PRO A 183 40.32 46.19 -18.42
CA PRO A 183 41.17 46.49 -17.27
C PRO A 183 40.40 46.81 -15.98
N GLU A 184 39.22 47.43 -16.06
CA GLU A 184 38.41 47.74 -14.88
C GLU A 184 37.81 46.45 -14.28
N MET A 185 37.37 45.55 -15.16
CA MET A 185 36.88 44.23 -14.76
C MET A 185 37.99 43.36 -14.15
N LYS A 186 39.25 43.57 -14.54
CA LYS A 186 40.39 42.90 -13.90
C LYS A 186 40.60 43.34 -12.46
N ALA A 187 40.59 44.65 -12.19
CA ALA A 187 40.75 45.18 -10.84
C ALA A 187 39.67 44.65 -9.88
N LEU A 188 38.41 44.61 -10.34
CA LEU A 188 37.29 44.06 -9.57
C LEU A 188 37.42 42.55 -9.30
N LEU A 189 37.94 41.77 -10.27
CA LEU A 189 38.17 40.33 -10.09
C LEU A 189 39.29 40.04 -9.10
N ASP A 190 40.37 40.83 -9.14
CA ASP A 190 41.52 40.69 -8.23
C ASP A 190 41.12 41.00 -6.77
N GLU A 191 40.32 42.05 -6.56
CA GLU A 191 39.77 42.38 -5.23
C GLU A 191 38.83 41.28 -4.72
N TYR A 192 37.96 40.72 -5.59
CA TYR A 192 37.08 39.61 -5.23
C TYR A 192 37.85 38.35 -4.84
N LYS A 193 38.95 38.01 -5.53
CA LYS A 193 39.81 36.87 -5.18
C LYS A 193 40.48 37.07 -3.82
N ALA A 194 41.05 38.27 -3.58
CA ALA A 194 41.70 38.59 -2.30
C ALA A 194 40.75 38.47 -1.09
N LEU A 195 39.49 38.90 -1.22
CA LEU A 195 38.49 38.84 -0.14
C LEU A 195 37.91 37.44 0.09
N THR A 196 37.90 36.58 -0.93
CA THR A 196 37.34 35.22 -0.81
C THR A 196 38.36 34.21 -0.29
N GLU A 197 39.66 34.42 -0.53
CA GLU A 197 40.74 33.62 0.04
C GLU A 197 40.92 33.88 1.55
N GLN A 198 40.81 35.12 2.02
CA GLN A 198 40.89 35.46 3.45
C GLN A 198 39.76 34.86 4.31
N LYS A 199 38.58 34.61 3.72
CA LYS A 199 37.45 33.98 4.44
C LYS A 199 37.57 32.46 4.60
N GLY A 200 38.42 31.80 3.80
CA GLY A 200 38.63 30.35 3.87
C GLY A 200 39.52 29.91 5.05
N GLU A 201 40.36 30.80 5.57
CA GLU A 201 41.27 30.51 6.69
C GLU A 201 40.61 30.69 8.07
N VAL A 202 39.57 31.52 8.18
CA VAL A 202 38.92 31.84 9.47
C VAL A 202 37.95 30.74 9.96
N GLN A 203 37.61 29.74 9.13
CA GLN A 203 36.67 28.66 9.50
C GLN A 203 37.33 27.37 10.03
N LYS A 204 38.65 27.34 10.25
CA LYS A 204 39.33 26.17 10.84
C LYS A 204 39.50 26.20 12.36
N ASP A 205 39.28 27.35 13.00
CA ASP A 205 39.45 27.51 14.45
C ASP A 205 38.16 28.04 15.09
N GLY A 206 37.24 27.13 15.43
CA GLY A 206 36.01 27.49 16.13
C GLY A 206 35.06 26.31 16.30
N GLU A 207 35.29 25.57 17.40
CA GLU A 207 34.42 24.63 18.15
C GLU A 207 33.21 23.98 17.47
#